data_AF-A0A8C6RQD3-F1
#
_entry.id   AF-A0A8C6RQD3-F1
#
_cell.length_a   1.000
_cell.length_b   1.000
_cell.length_c   1.000
_cell.angle_alpha   90.00
_cell.angle_beta   90.00
_cell.angle_gamma   90.00
#
_symmetry.space_group_name_H-M   'P 1'
#
loop_
_entity.id
_entity.type
_entity.pdbx_description
1 polymer ?
#
loop_
_entity_poly.entity_id
_entity_poly.type
_entity_poly.pdbx_seq_one_letter_code
_entity_poly.pdbx_strand_id
1 'polypeptide(L)'
;MVQACEGRSRAQPLTWSLEAAMTQPPPAKAPAKKHVRLQERRGSSVALMLDVRSLGTVEPICSVNTPREVTLHFLRTAGHPLTRWVLQHQPPSPKQLEEEFLKIPSNFVNPEDLDIPGHASKDRYKTILPNPQSRVCLGRAQSQEDGDYINANYIRGYDGQEKVYIATQGPMPNTVADFWEMVWQEGVCLIVMLTQLREGKEKCVHYWPTEEETYGPFRICIQDVKEHPEYTVRQLTIQEAGPPQHLWNSDSTFTGNQIYLSNSYTLSLLQHQEEHRPVKHILFSAWPDHQTPESAWPLLRLVAEVDSPETAANSGPIVVHCSAGIGRTGCFIATRIGCQQLKARGEVDILSIVCQLRLDRGGMIQTAEQYQFLHHTLALYAAQLPQDSSP
;
A
#
# COMPACT_ATOMS: atom_id res chain seq x y z
N MET A 1 -15.07 -68.79 23.89
CA MET A 1 -15.08 -69.11 22.44
C MET A 1 -13.67 -68.82 21.93
N VAL A 2 -12.73 -69.77 22.07
CA VAL A 2 -12.25 -70.74 21.05
C VAL A 2 -11.38 -70.02 19.98
N GLN A 3 -10.06 -69.95 20.19
CA GLN A 3 -8.94 -70.73 19.58
C GLN A 3 -8.37 -70.08 18.29
N ALA A 4 -7.10 -69.62 18.29
CA ALA A 4 -5.84 -70.31 17.88
C ALA A 4 -5.55 -70.09 16.36
N CYS A 5 -4.35 -69.92 15.80
CA CYS A 5 -2.95 -70.32 16.05
C CYS A 5 -2.00 -69.28 15.37
N GLU A 6 -0.92 -68.82 16.00
CA GLU A 6 0.49 -69.28 15.93
C GLU A 6 1.31 -68.93 14.67
N GLY A 7 2.53 -68.43 14.89
CA GLY A 7 3.59 -68.33 13.89
C GLY A 7 4.74 -67.37 14.25
N ARG A 8 5.67 -67.79 15.11
CA ARG A 8 6.92 -67.08 15.47
C ARG A 8 7.92 -67.05 14.29
N SER A 9 8.75 -66.01 14.17
CA SER A 9 10.19 -66.04 14.55
C SER A 9 11.03 -64.88 13.96
N ARG A 10 12.09 -64.55 14.70
CA ARG A 10 13.16 -63.55 14.50
C ARG A 10 13.97 -63.72 13.19
N ALA A 11 14.51 -62.62 12.65
CA ALA A 11 15.96 -62.41 12.44
C ALA A 11 16.29 -61.01 11.85
N GLN A 12 17.52 -60.56 12.15
CA GLN A 12 18.18 -59.28 11.87
C GLN A 12 18.61 -59.04 10.40
N PRO A 13 19.07 -57.82 10.04
CA PRO A 13 19.27 -57.39 8.65
C PRO A 13 20.68 -57.71 8.12
N LEU A 14 20.79 -57.90 6.80
CA LEU A 14 22.05 -58.10 6.10
C LEU A 14 22.26 -57.04 5.01
N THR A 15 23.44 -56.45 5.07
CA THR A 15 24.16 -55.66 4.07
C THR A 15 24.49 -56.48 2.82
N TRP A 16 24.54 -55.83 1.65
CA TRP A 16 25.57 -56.12 0.65
C TRP A 16 25.75 -55.01 -0.38
N SER A 17 26.99 -54.89 -0.82
CA SER A 17 27.54 -53.99 -1.83
C SER A 17 28.47 -54.79 -2.76
N LEU A 18 28.71 -54.25 -3.97
CA LEU A 18 29.61 -54.66 -5.08
C LEU A 18 29.13 -55.84 -5.97
N GLU A 19 29.29 -55.89 -7.30
CA GLU A 19 29.90 -55.03 -8.34
C GLU A 19 29.51 -55.55 -9.75
N ALA A 20 29.55 -54.66 -10.77
CA ALA A 20 30.00 -54.80 -12.19
C ALA A 20 29.62 -56.07 -13.04
N ALA A 21 29.34 -56.05 -14.34
CA ALA A 21 29.36 -55.09 -15.46
C ALA A 21 28.63 -55.75 -16.66
N MET A 22 28.17 -54.98 -17.66
CA MET A 22 28.40 -55.21 -19.11
C MET A 22 27.94 -53.99 -19.93
N THR A 23 28.68 -53.76 -21.01
CA THR A 23 28.93 -52.51 -21.76
C THR A 23 28.16 -52.45 -23.09
N GLN A 24 27.70 -51.26 -23.52
CA GLN A 24 27.49 -50.89 -24.94
C GLN A 24 27.62 -49.33 -25.13
N PRO A 25 28.02 -48.83 -26.32
CA PRO A 25 28.72 -47.54 -26.50
C PRO A 25 27.84 -46.31 -26.85
N PRO A 26 28.39 -45.07 -26.82
CA PRO A 26 27.61 -43.82 -26.87
C PRO A 26 27.45 -43.23 -28.29
N PRO A 27 26.37 -42.45 -28.56
CA PRO A 27 26.23 -41.68 -29.79
C PRO A 27 26.81 -40.26 -29.70
N ALA A 28 27.04 -39.69 -30.89
CA ALA A 28 27.95 -38.60 -31.24
C ALA A 28 27.60 -37.17 -30.76
N LYS A 29 28.65 -36.34 -30.61
CA LYS A 29 28.60 -34.91 -30.30
C LYS A 29 28.19 -34.05 -31.52
N ALA A 30 27.23 -33.14 -31.33
CA ALA A 30 26.95 -32.02 -32.23
C ALA A 30 27.52 -30.70 -31.67
N PRO A 31 27.88 -29.71 -32.53
CA PRO A 31 28.86 -28.67 -32.18
C PRO A 31 28.26 -27.45 -31.47
N ALA A 32 29.08 -26.84 -30.60
CA ALA A 32 28.79 -25.59 -29.90
C ALA A 32 28.62 -24.40 -30.87
N LYS A 33 27.52 -23.65 -30.74
CA LYS A 33 27.32 -22.38 -31.45
C LYS A 33 28.05 -21.25 -30.73
N LYS A 34 28.86 -20.52 -31.47
CA LYS A 34 29.77 -19.45 -31.02
C LYS A 34 29.02 -18.19 -30.61
N HIS A 35 29.48 -17.55 -29.54
CA HIS A 35 29.14 -16.17 -29.17
C HIS A 35 29.59 -15.20 -30.28
N VAL A 36 28.68 -14.36 -30.76
CA VAL A 36 29.00 -13.23 -31.65
C VAL A 36 29.48 -12.07 -30.79
N ARG A 37 30.79 -11.78 -30.83
CA ARG A 37 31.37 -10.55 -30.30
C ARG A 37 31.06 -9.42 -31.30
N LEU A 38 30.36 -8.38 -30.84
CA LEU A 38 30.21 -7.12 -31.58
C LEU A 38 31.58 -6.46 -31.68
N GLN A 39 32.11 -6.45 -32.90
CA GLN A 39 33.39 -5.88 -33.27
C GLN A 39 33.23 -4.36 -33.39
N GLU A 40 34.03 -3.59 -32.65
CA GLU A 40 34.14 -2.13 -32.81
C GLU A 40 34.49 -1.80 -34.27
N ARG A 41 33.57 -1.16 -34.98
CA ARG A 41 33.85 -0.54 -36.28
C ARG A 41 33.95 0.96 -36.10
N ARG A 42 35.13 1.46 -36.45
CA ARG A 42 35.56 2.85 -36.55
C ARG A 42 34.54 3.71 -37.33
N GLY A 43 34.53 4.99 -36.95
CA GLY A 43 33.58 6.02 -37.36
C GLY A 43 33.25 6.07 -38.86
N SER A 44 31.96 6.23 -39.11
CA SER A 44 31.43 6.76 -40.36
C SER A 44 30.63 8.00 -40.01
N SER A 45 31.22 9.18 -40.24
CA SER A 45 30.54 10.47 -40.11
C SER A 45 29.61 10.66 -41.30
N VAL A 46 28.50 9.92 -41.33
CA VAL A 46 27.42 10.19 -42.29
C VAL A 46 26.55 11.29 -41.70
N ALA A 47 26.81 12.53 -42.11
CA ALA A 47 25.87 13.62 -41.86
C ALA A 47 24.60 13.34 -42.68
N LEU A 48 23.51 12.98 -42.00
CA LEU A 48 22.19 12.86 -42.62
C LEU A 48 21.67 14.28 -42.90
N MET A 49 21.86 14.78 -44.12
CA MET A 49 21.13 15.93 -44.61
C MET A 49 19.73 15.48 -45.02
N LEU A 50 18.72 15.86 -44.24
CA LEU A 50 17.31 15.69 -44.59
C LEU A 50 16.92 16.72 -45.66
N ASP A 51 16.60 16.24 -46.85
CA ASP A 51 16.02 17.07 -47.91
C ASP A 51 14.51 17.26 -47.66
N VAL A 52 14.14 18.48 -47.28
CA VAL A 52 12.76 18.87 -46.94
C VAL A 52 11.96 19.38 -48.16
N ARG A 53 12.50 19.26 -49.38
CA ARG A 53 11.85 19.78 -50.60
C ARG A 53 10.65 18.97 -51.11
N SER A 54 10.30 17.87 -50.44
CA SER A 54 9.18 16.98 -50.82
C SER A 54 8.02 16.94 -49.80
N LEU A 55 7.92 17.89 -48.87
CA LEU A 55 6.82 17.95 -47.88
C LEU A 55 5.45 18.39 -48.47
N GLY A 56 5.23 18.23 -49.78
CA GLY A 56 4.03 18.68 -50.49
C GLY A 56 2.75 17.90 -50.17
N THR A 57 2.85 16.75 -49.52
CA THR A 57 1.70 15.95 -49.04
C THR A 57 2.17 15.09 -47.87
N VAL A 58 2.27 15.69 -46.68
CA VAL A 58 2.44 14.92 -45.45
C VAL A 58 1.04 14.54 -44.98
N GLU A 59 0.71 13.25 -44.94
CA GLU A 59 -0.47 12.80 -44.19
C GLU A 59 -0.42 13.41 -42.79
N PRO A 60 -1.56 13.87 -42.23
CA PRO A 60 -1.54 14.44 -40.88
C PRO A 60 -0.93 13.40 -39.95
N ILE A 61 0.11 13.80 -39.20
CA ILE A 61 0.79 12.94 -38.24
C ILE A 61 -0.29 12.37 -37.31
N CYS A 62 -0.62 11.09 -37.49
CA CYS A 62 -1.56 10.41 -36.63
C CYS A 62 -0.91 10.38 -35.25
N SER A 63 -1.51 11.07 -34.26
CA SER A 63 -0.97 11.14 -32.90
C SER A 63 -0.90 9.72 -32.35
N VAL A 64 0.29 9.12 -32.35
CA VAL A 64 0.51 7.82 -31.73
C VAL A 64 0.57 8.07 -30.23
N ASN A 65 -0.48 7.68 -29.51
CA ASN A 65 -0.49 7.81 -28.06
C ASN A 65 0.61 6.91 -27.47
N THR A 66 1.38 7.45 -26.52
CA THR A 66 2.37 6.64 -25.79
C THR A 66 1.68 5.56 -24.95
N PRO A 67 2.36 4.44 -24.61
CA PRO A 67 1.78 3.42 -23.71
C PRO A 67 1.29 4.00 -22.37
N ARG A 68 1.99 5.03 -21.87
CA ARG A 68 1.59 5.77 -20.66
C ARG A 68 0.31 6.58 -20.90
N GLU A 69 0.18 7.25 -22.03
CA GLU A 69 -1.05 7.99 -22.38
C GLU A 69 -2.26 7.06 -22.54
N VAL A 70 -2.08 5.89 -23.17
CA VAL A 70 -3.15 4.87 -23.29
C VAL A 70 -3.58 4.39 -21.90
N THR A 71 -2.60 4.12 -21.02
CA THR A 71 -2.85 3.74 -19.62
C THR A 71 -3.65 4.80 -18.87
N LEU A 72 -3.19 6.05 -18.92
CA LEU A 72 -3.85 7.16 -18.23
C LEU A 72 -5.22 7.47 -18.83
N HIS A 73 -5.40 7.34 -20.15
CA HIS A 73 -6.69 7.49 -20.79
C HIS A 73 -7.68 6.45 -20.28
N PHE A 74 -7.31 5.16 -20.31
CA PHE A 74 -8.17 4.09 -19.79
C PHE A 74 -8.56 4.36 -18.33
N LEU A 75 -7.60 4.66 -17.46
CA LEU A 75 -7.88 4.86 -16.04
C LEU A 75 -8.73 6.11 -15.76
N ARG A 76 -8.77 7.08 -16.66
CA ARG A 76 -9.60 8.30 -16.53
C ARG A 76 -11.01 8.14 -17.10
N THR A 77 -11.24 7.19 -18.00
CA THR A 77 -12.50 7.08 -18.75
C THR A 77 -13.23 5.76 -18.56
N ALA A 78 -12.58 4.72 -18.05
CA ALA A 78 -13.22 3.44 -17.80
C ALA A 78 -14.23 3.54 -16.67
N GLY A 79 -15.40 2.93 -16.89
CA GLY A 79 -16.49 2.86 -15.92
C GLY A 79 -17.47 1.78 -16.33
N HIS A 80 -18.07 1.16 -15.32
CA HIS A 80 -19.13 0.17 -15.45
C HIS A 80 -20.12 0.38 -14.30
N PRO A 81 -21.00 1.40 -14.39
CA PRO A 81 -21.98 1.67 -13.35
C PRO A 81 -22.96 0.51 -13.20
N LEU A 82 -23.12 0.04 -11.96
CA LEU A 82 -24.06 -1.01 -11.57
C LEU A 82 -25.11 -0.39 -10.65
N THR A 83 -26.38 -0.45 -11.05
CA THR A 83 -27.47 -0.10 -10.14
C THR A 83 -27.51 -1.06 -8.97
N ARG A 84 -28.05 -0.62 -7.83
CA ARG A 84 -28.29 -1.46 -6.66
C ARG A 84 -28.99 -2.77 -7.03
N TRP A 85 -30.00 -2.70 -7.90
CA TRP A 85 -30.74 -3.87 -8.33
C TRP A 85 -29.86 -4.87 -9.11
N VAL A 86 -29.07 -4.38 -10.08
CA VAL A 86 -28.16 -5.21 -10.89
C VAL A 86 -27.11 -5.85 -9.99
N LEU A 87 -26.48 -5.08 -9.09
CA LEU A 87 -25.46 -5.59 -8.18
C LEU A 87 -25.97 -6.74 -7.30
N GLN A 88 -27.24 -6.72 -6.91
CA GLN A 88 -27.84 -7.74 -6.04
C GLN A 88 -28.42 -8.94 -6.78
N HIS A 89 -29.08 -8.72 -7.92
CA HIS A 89 -29.90 -9.74 -8.58
C HIS A 89 -29.30 -10.24 -9.88
N GLN A 90 -28.45 -9.45 -10.53
CA GLN A 90 -27.84 -9.78 -11.81
C GLN A 90 -26.40 -9.27 -11.90
N PRO A 91 -25.52 -9.59 -10.93
CA PRO A 91 -24.14 -9.13 -10.97
C PRO A 91 -23.39 -9.76 -12.16
N PRO A 92 -22.33 -9.11 -12.66
CA PRO A 92 -21.44 -9.74 -13.63
C PRO A 92 -20.90 -11.07 -13.08
N SER A 93 -20.80 -12.08 -13.95
CA SER A 93 -20.27 -13.39 -13.55
C SER A 93 -18.80 -13.31 -13.14
N PRO A 94 -18.28 -14.25 -12.33
CA PRO A 94 -16.88 -14.25 -11.91
C PRO A 94 -15.89 -14.15 -13.09
N LYS A 95 -16.20 -14.82 -14.21
CA LYS A 95 -15.40 -14.75 -15.43
C LYS A 95 -15.39 -13.36 -16.06
N GLN A 96 -16.55 -12.69 -16.11
CA GLN A 96 -16.62 -11.31 -16.62
C GLN A 96 -15.84 -10.34 -15.72
N LEU A 97 -15.91 -10.52 -14.40
CA LEU A 97 -15.15 -9.71 -13.44
C LEU A 97 -13.64 -9.93 -13.56
N GLU A 98 -13.20 -11.16 -13.79
CA GLU A 98 -11.80 -11.48 -14.05
C GLU A 98 -11.31 -10.85 -15.35
N GLU A 99 -12.06 -10.99 -16.44
CA GLU A 99 -11.74 -10.37 -17.74
C GLU A 99 -11.73 -8.83 -17.66
N GLU A 100 -12.63 -8.23 -16.88
CA GLU A 100 -12.64 -6.79 -16.63
C GLU A 100 -11.41 -6.36 -15.82
N PHE A 101 -11.10 -7.05 -14.72
CA PHE A 101 -9.96 -6.76 -13.87
C PHE A 101 -8.62 -6.83 -14.62
N LEU A 102 -8.45 -7.85 -15.47
CA LEU A 102 -7.24 -8.04 -16.28
C LEU A 102 -7.01 -6.91 -17.30
N LYS A 103 -8.05 -6.16 -17.67
CA LYS A 103 -7.93 -4.99 -18.57
C LYS A 103 -7.48 -3.73 -17.85
N ILE A 104 -7.63 -3.65 -16.52
CA ILE A 104 -7.27 -2.46 -15.75
C ILE A 104 -5.73 -2.36 -15.72
N PRO A 105 -5.12 -1.28 -16.25
CA PRO A 105 -3.68 -1.07 -16.14
C PRO A 105 -3.23 -1.00 -14.68
N SER A 106 -2.04 -1.50 -14.36
CA SER A 106 -1.51 -1.47 -12.99
C SER A 106 -1.07 -0.07 -12.55
N ASN A 107 -0.59 0.76 -13.48
CA ASN A 107 0.00 2.08 -13.23
C ASN A 107 1.17 2.05 -12.22
N PHE A 108 1.93 0.95 -12.19
CA PHE A 108 3.18 0.89 -11.42
C PHE A 108 4.21 1.87 -11.99
N VAL A 109 4.98 2.46 -11.08
CA VAL A 109 6.12 3.32 -11.41
C VAL A 109 7.31 2.43 -11.76
N ASN A 110 8.03 2.74 -12.83
CA ASN A 110 9.31 2.08 -13.06
C ASN A 110 10.32 2.64 -12.04
N PRO A 111 11.13 1.80 -11.38
CA PRO A 111 12.14 2.28 -10.43
C PRO A 111 13.08 3.35 -11.02
N GLU A 112 13.36 3.28 -12.32
CA GLU A 112 14.18 4.25 -13.05
C GLU A 112 13.52 5.64 -13.17
N ASP A 113 12.19 5.72 -13.07
CA ASP A 113 11.44 6.98 -13.12
C ASP A 113 11.40 7.68 -11.75
N LEU A 114 11.87 7.03 -10.68
CA LEU A 114 11.87 7.56 -9.31
C LEU A 114 13.28 8.03 -8.91
N ASP A 115 13.59 9.28 -9.25
CA ASP A 115 14.88 9.91 -8.93
C ASP A 115 14.91 10.41 -7.47
N ILE A 116 14.89 9.47 -6.51
CA ILE A 116 14.98 9.74 -5.07
C ILE A 116 16.10 8.89 -4.47
N PRO A 117 17.31 9.45 -4.27
CA PRO A 117 18.44 8.68 -3.74
C PRO A 117 18.11 7.96 -2.43
N GLY A 118 18.48 6.69 -2.32
CA GLY A 118 18.31 5.90 -1.09
C GLY A 118 16.89 5.36 -0.83
N HIS A 119 15.89 5.69 -1.66
CA HIS A 119 14.49 5.28 -1.49
C HIS A 119 14.33 3.76 -1.28
N ALA A 120 15.13 2.96 -2.01
CA ALA A 120 15.06 1.50 -2.00
C ALA A 120 15.29 0.87 -0.61
N SER A 121 15.98 1.58 0.30
CA SER A 121 16.16 1.14 1.70
C SER A 121 14.90 1.32 2.56
N LYS A 122 14.00 2.20 2.14
CA LYS A 122 12.71 2.52 2.77
C LYS A 122 11.53 1.79 2.10
N ASP A 123 11.78 0.96 1.09
CA ASP A 123 10.77 0.16 0.39
C ASP A 123 10.76 -1.30 0.86
N ARG A 124 9.63 -1.77 1.38
CA ARG A 124 9.45 -3.19 1.72
C ARG A 124 9.47 -4.08 0.46
N TYR A 125 8.98 -3.56 -0.66
CA TYR A 125 8.93 -4.24 -1.94
C TYR A 125 9.48 -3.34 -3.06
N LYS A 126 10.58 -3.78 -3.69
CA LYS A 126 11.31 -2.99 -4.70
C LYS A 126 10.49 -2.56 -5.93
N THR A 127 9.40 -3.26 -6.23
CA THR A 127 8.55 -3.02 -7.40
C THR A 127 7.23 -2.34 -7.05
N ILE A 128 6.98 -2.04 -5.77
CA ILE A 128 5.77 -1.36 -5.31
C ILE A 128 6.20 -0.01 -4.77
N LEU A 129 6.23 0.97 -5.65
CA LEU A 129 6.75 2.31 -5.40
C LEU A 129 5.60 3.33 -5.43
N PRO A 130 5.72 4.45 -4.70
CA PRO A 130 4.70 5.48 -4.71
C PRO A 130 4.73 6.26 -6.04
N ASN A 131 3.56 6.48 -6.64
CA ASN A 131 3.43 7.35 -7.82
C ASN A 131 3.90 8.78 -7.48
N PRO A 132 4.85 9.37 -8.24
CA PRO A 132 5.43 10.66 -7.88
C PRO A 132 4.42 11.80 -7.77
N GLN A 133 3.33 11.75 -8.53
CA GLN A 133 2.33 12.82 -8.61
C GLN A 133 1.49 12.95 -7.34
N SER A 134 1.40 11.89 -6.55
CA SER A 134 0.53 11.77 -5.37
C SER A 134 1.30 11.30 -4.14
N ARG A 135 2.64 11.18 -4.20
CA ARG A 135 3.44 10.71 -3.08
C ARG A 135 3.33 11.68 -1.90
N VAL A 136 3.42 11.13 -0.69
CA VAL A 136 3.58 11.95 0.51
C VAL A 136 5.06 12.31 0.65
N CYS A 137 5.35 13.58 0.93
CA CYS A 137 6.70 14.08 1.14
C CYS A 137 6.86 14.50 2.61
N LEU A 138 7.87 13.97 3.29
CA LEU A 138 8.18 14.30 4.68
C LEU A 138 8.92 15.64 4.79
N GLY A 139 8.48 16.49 5.71
CA GLY A 139 8.94 17.88 5.81
C GLY A 139 10.19 18.11 6.67
N ARG A 140 10.61 17.16 7.52
CA ARG A 140 11.72 17.35 8.47
C ARG A 140 13.09 16.95 7.97
N ALA A 141 13.26 16.69 6.68
CA ALA A 141 14.58 16.43 6.11
C ALA A 141 15.54 17.60 6.42
N GLN A 142 16.53 17.38 7.30
CA GLN A 142 17.49 18.41 7.72
C GLN A 142 18.64 18.54 6.71
N SER A 143 18.82 17.53 5.86
CA SER A 143 19.81 17.46 4.79
C SER A 143 19.26 16.70 3.56
N GLN A 144 19.94 16.83 2.41
CA GLN A 144 19.66 15.99 1.24
C GLN A 144 19.88 14.48 1.51
N GLU A 145 20.64 14.12 2.54
CA GLU A 145 20.87 12.72 2.94
C GLU A 145 19.71 12.14 3.78
N ASP A 146 18.95 12.98 4.48
CA ASP A 146 17.80 12.54 5.30
C ASP A 146 16.58 12.14 4.44
N GLY A 147 16.40 12.82 3.30
CA GLY A 147 15.36 12.57 2.30
C GLY A 147 13.92 12.87 2.76
N ASP A 148 13.05 13.27 1.83
CA ASP A 148 11.62 13.50 2.09
C ASP A 148 10.76 12.22 1.90
N TYR A 149 11.41 11.06 1.82
CA TYR A 149 10.81 9.86 1.28
C TYR A 149 10.10 9.00 2.33
N ILE A 150 8.85 8.69 2.03
CA ILE A 150 8.08 7.57 2.58
C ILE A 150 7.31 6.90 1.45
N ASN A 151 7.20 5.56 1.48
CA ASN A 151 6.41 4.82 0.49
C ASN A 151 4.91 4.93 0.80
N ALA A 152 4.34 6.10 0.50
CA ALA A 152 2.95 6.44 0.73
C ALA A 152 2.40 7.35 -0.38
N ASN A 153 1.10 7.27 -0.64
CA ASN A 153 0.40 8.16 -1.57
C ASN A 153 -0.87 8.71 -0.94
N TYR A 154 -1.17 9.97 -1.23
CA TYR A 154 -2.51 10.52 -1.05
C TYR A 154 -3.48 9.82 -1.99
N ILE A 155 -4.65 9.47 -1.47
CA ILE A 155 -5.73 8.83 -2.21
C ILE A 155 -6.99 9.67 -2.08
N ARG A 156 -7.62 9.92 -3.22
CA ARG A 156 -8.91 10.61 -3.31
C ARG A 156 -10.04 9.74 -2.77
N GLY A 157 -11.08 10.37 -2.26
CA GLY A 157 -12.27 9.71 -1.75
C GLY A 157 -13.45 9.76 -2.71
N TYR A 158 -14.64 9.57 -2.15
CA TYR A 158 -15.89 9.70 -2.87
C TYR A 158 -15.98 11.04 -3.59
N ASP A 159 -16.47 11.00 -4.82
CA ASP A 159 -16.59 12.16 -5.73
C ASP A 159 -15.27 12.89 -6.01
N GLY A 160 -14.14 12.19 -5.85
CA GLY A 160 -12.82 12.75 -6.13
C GLY A 160 -12.32 13.71 -5.05
N GLN A 161 -12.92 13.71 -3.85
CA GLN A 161 -12.44 14.53 -2.74
C GLN A 161 -10.95 14.26 -2.48
N GLU A 162 -10.14 15.32 -2.54
CA GLU A 162 -8.69 15.21 -2.40
C GLU A 162 -8.27 14.80 -0.98
N LYS A 163 -7.20 14.00 -0.90
CA LYS A 163 -6.52 13.63 0.35
C LYS A 163 -7.45 13.09 1.45
N VAL A 164 -8.44 12.27 1.09
CA VAL A 164 -9.30 11.59 2.09
C VAL A 164 -8.54 10.47 2.79
N TYR A 165 -7.62 9.82 2.08
CA TYR A 165 -6.78 8.77 2.65
C TYR A 165 -5.31 8.97 2.31
N ILE A 166 -4.47 8.28 3.07
CA ILE A 166 -3.11 7.95 2.69
C ILE A 166 -3.00 6.42 2.64
N ALA A 167 -2.64 5.87 1.48
CA ALA A 167 -2.28 4.47 1.35
C ALA A 167 -0.76 4.32 1.50
N THR A 168 -0.33 3.50 2.46
CA THR A 168 1.10 3.28 2.74
C THR A 168 1.42 1.81 2.99
N GLN A 169 2.69 1.44 2.87
CA GLN A 169 3.15 0.09 3.25
C GLN A 169 3.14 -0.10 4.77
N GLY A 170 3.21 -1.35 5.22
CA GLY A 170 3.42 -1.66 6.63
C GLY A 170 4.82 -1.23 7.06
N PRO A 171 4.96 -0.39 8.11
CA PRO A 171 6.25 0.11 8.55
C PRO A 171 7.31 -0.99 8.72
N MET A 172 8.54 -0.66 8.32
CA MET A 172 9.76 -1.42 8.58
C MET A 172 10.53 -0.80 9.75
N PRO A 173 11.47 -1.51 10.41
CA PRO A 173 12.19 -0.97 11.57
C PRO A 173 12.79 0.42 11.32
N ASN A 174 13.38 0.64 10.13
CA ASN A 174 14.04 1.88 9.73
C ASN A 174 13.07 2.97 9.20
N THR A 175 11.76 2.72 9.21
CA THR A 175 10.73 3.66 8.69
C THR A 175 9.62 3.93 9.71
N VAL A 176 9.77 3.46 10.96
CA VAL A 176 8.79 3.73 12.03
C VAL A 176 8.75 5.22 12.36
N ALA A 177 9.91 5.88 12.45
CA ALA A 177 9.99 7.31 12.68
C ALA A 177 9.37 8.11 11.52
N ASP A 178 9.67 7.74 10.27
CA ASP A 178 9.08 8.31 9.05
C ASP A 178 7.54 8.20 9.06
N PHE A 179 7.01 7.05 9.51
CA PHE A 179 5.57 6.82 9.61
C PHE A 179 4.90 7.75 10.63
N TRP A 180 5.50 7.92 11.82
CA TRP A 180 4.96 8.85 12.83
C TRP A 180 5.14 10.31 12.45
N GLU A 181 6.19 10.66 11.69
CA GLU A 181 6.32 11.98 11.08
C GLU A 181 5.18 12.27 10.12
N MET A 182 4.87 11.33 9.23
CA MET A 182 3.72 11.45 8.31
C MET A 182 2.41 11.63 9.08
N VAL A 183 2.17 10.82 10.12
CA VAL A 183 0.96 10.92 10.96
C VAL A 183 0.84 12.30 11.60
N TRP A 184 1.95 12.81 12.15
CA TRP A 184 1.99 14.15 12.75
C TRP A 184 1.76 15.25 11.71
N GLN A 185 2.58 15.28 10.65
CA GLN A 185 2.55 16.31 9.61
C GLN A 185 1.17 16.45 8.98
N GLU A 186 0.52 15.33 8.66
CA GLU A 186 -0.74 15.30 7.94
C GLU A 186 -1.96 15.48 8.87
N GLY A 187 -1.74 15.61 10.18
CA GLY A 187 -2.84 15.73 11.15
C GLY A 187 -3.74 14.49 11.18
N VAL A 188 -3.14 13.30 11.01
CA VAL A 188 -3.87 12.03 10.94
C VAL A 188 -4.46 11.71 12.32
N CYS A 189 -5.77 11.49 12.33
CA CYS A 189 -6.55 11.13 13.51
C CYS A 189 -6.93 9.64 13.53
N LEU A 190 -6.80 8.93 12.40
CA LEU A 190 -7.26 7.56 12.23
C LEU A 190 -6.27 6.76 11.38
N ILE A 191 -5.86 5.62 11.91
CA ILE A 191 -5.03 4.62 11.24
C ILE A 191 -5.81 3.31 11.16
N VAL A 192 -5.92 2.75 9.95
CA VAL A 192 -6.52 1.44 9.67
C VAL A 192 -5.43 0.48 9.20
N MET A 193 -5.12 -0.50 10.03
CA MET A 193 -4.14 -1.56 9.80
C MET A 193 -4.85 -2.85 9.40
N LEU A 194 -4.59 -3.36 8.19
CA LEU A 194 -5.29 -4.52 7.60
C LEU A 194 -4.39 -5.76 7.50
N THR A 195 -3.43 -5.92 8.40
CA THR A 195 -2.49 -7.05 8.37
C THR A 195 -2.10 -7.46 9.78
N GLN A 196 -1.84 -8.75 9.96
CA GLN A 196 -1.07 -9.21 11.11
C GLN A 196 0.42 -8.87 10.93
N LEU A 197 1.18 -8.85 12.03
CA LEU A 197 2.63 -8.59 11.98
C LEU A 197 3.38 -9.68 11.19
N ARG A 198 2.91 -10.93 11.30
CA ARG A 198 3.49 -12.10 10.62
C ARG A 198 2.41 -12.99 10.05
N GLU A 199 2.61 -13.40 8.80
CA GLU A 199 1.74 -14.31 8.03
C GLU A 199 2.66 -15.31 7.31
N GLY A 200 3.37 -16.15 8.08
CA GLY A 200 4.50 -16.96 7.62
C GLY A 200 5.79 -16.16 7.41
N LYS A 201 5.71 -14.98 6.79
CA LYS A 201 6.78 -13.97 6.71
C LYS A 201 6.41 -12.71 7.47
N GLU A 202 7.40 -11.88 7.79
CA GLU A 202 7.13 -10.55 8.35
C GLU A 202 6.38 -9.68 7.32
N LYS A 203 5.28 -9.09 7.77
CA LYS A 203 4.40 -8.23 6.97
C LYS A 203 4.45 -6.78 7.40
N CYS A 204 4.66 -6.56 8.70
CA CYS A 204 4.72 -5.27 9.36
C CYS A 204 5.47 -5.42 10.68
N VAL A 205 6.19 -4.40 11.12
CA VAL A 205 6.73 -4.37 12.49
C VAL A 205 5.67 -3.84 13.47
N HIS A 206 5.85 -4.12 14.76
CA HIS A 206 5.07 -3.48 15.81
C HIS A 206 5.59 -2.04 15.96
N TYR A 207 4.83 -1.07 15.46
CA TYR A 207 5.25 0.34 15.37
C TYR A 207 4.55 1.26 16.37
N TRP A 208 3.77 0.69 17.28
CA TRP A 208 3.08 1.38 18.37
C TRP A 208 3.58 0.81 19.72
N PRO A 209 3.48 1.55 20.83
CA PRO A 209 3.98 1.10 22.12
C PRO A 209 3.04 0.09 22.79
N THR A 210 3.52 -0.60 23.83
CA THR A 210 2.61 -1.31 24.77
C THR A 210 1.95 -0.34 25.74
N GLU A 211 2.69 0.68 26.19
CA GLU A 211 2.20 1.75 27.08
C GLU A 211 2.66 3.10 26.53
N GLU A 212 3.97 3.34 26.51
CA GLU A 212 4.60 4.55 25.97
C GLU A 212 5.93 4.20 25.29
N GLU A 213 6.22 4.85 24.16
CA GLU A 213 7.51 4.76 23.48
C GLU A 213 7.77 6.05 22.67
N THR A 214 9.04 6.32 22.38
CA THR A 214 9.46 7.46 21.54
C THR A 214 10.02 6.96 20.21
N TYR A 215 9.48 7.47 19.10
CA TYR A 215 9.94 7.19 17.75
C TYR A 215 10.40 8.48 17.07
N GLY A 216 11.71 8.65 16.93
CA GLY A 216 12.27 9.93 16.49
C GLY A 216 11.89 11.06 17.47
N PRO A 217 11.32 12.19 17.01
CA PRO A 217 10.87 13.26 17.89
C PRO A 217 9.45 13.05 18.43
N PHE A 218 8.80 11.91 18.18
CA PHE A 218 7.39 11.70 18.56
C PHE A 218 7.27 10.73 19.73
N ARG A 219 6.65 11.19 20.81
CA ARG A 219 6.21 10.35 21.93
C ARG A 219 4.80 9.85 21.64
N ILE A 220 4.61 8.54 21.69
CA ILE A 220 3.32 7.89 21.49
C ILE A 220 2.93 7.22 22.80
N CYS A 221 1.68 7.40 23.23
CA CYS A 221 1.13 6.74 24.42
C CYS A 221 -0.20 6.06 24.08
N ILE A 222 -0.43 4.86 24.61
CA ILE A 222 -1.75 4.21 24.59
C ILE A 222 -2.59 4.75 25.74
N GLN A 223 -3.79 5.23 25.41
CA GLN A 223 -4.79 5.71 26.38
C GLN A 223 -5.84 4.64 26.70
N ASP A 224 -6.27 3.88 25.69
CA ASP A 224 -7.31 2.86 25.83
C ASP A 224 -7.16 1.77 24.76
N VAL A 225 -7.61 0.55 25.07
CA VAL A 225 -7.65 -0.58 24.15
C VAL A 225 -8.99 -1.30 24.28
N LYS A 226 -9.70 -1.42 23.15
CA LYS A 226 -10.95 -2.17 23.05
C LYS A 226 -10.80 -3.31 22.06
N GLU A 227 -11.05 -4.53 22.53
CA GLU A 227 -11.02 -5.73 21.70
C GLU A 227 -12.42 -6.04 21.17
N HIS A 228 -12.51 -6.21 19.85
CA HIS A 228 -13.68 -6.75 19.17
C HIS A 228 -13.29 -8.09 18.51
N PRO A 229 -14.26 -8.94 18.12
CA PRO A 229 -13.96 -10.25 17.54
C PRO A 229 -13.04 -10.22 16.30
N GLU A 230 -13.11 -9.16 15.49
CA GLU A 230 -12.40 -9.09 14.20
C GLU A 230 -11.32 -8.00 14.13
N TYR A 231 -11.33 -7.08 15.10
CA TYR A 231 -10.40 -5.97 15.15
C TYR A 231 -10.18 -5.48 16.58
N THR A 232 -9.04 -4.82 16.79
CA THR A 232 -8.72 -4.14 18.04
C THR A 232 -8.66 -2.64 17.78
N VAL A 233 -9.31 -1.84 18.62
CA VAL A 233 -9.25 -0.38 18.59
C VAL A 233 -8.33 0.10 19.71
N ARG A 234 -7.38 0.96 19.39
CA ARG A 234 -6.53 1.66 20.37
C ARG A 234 -6.77 3.16 20.25
N GLN A 235 -6.91 3.82 21.39
CA GLN A 235 -6.84 5.27 21.46
C GLN A 235 -5.41 5.65 21.80
N LEU A 236 -4.74 6.36 20.90
CA LEU A 236 -3.36 6.80 21.06
C LEU A 236 -3.33 8.31 21.24
N THR A 237 -2.27 8.80 21.86
CA THR A 237 -1.87 10.21 21.79
C THR A 237 -0.48 10.32 21.20
N ILE A 238 -0.31 11.21 20.24
CA ILE A 238 1.01 11.62 19.72
C ILE A 238 1.35 13.00 20.24
N GLN A 239 2.58 13.15 20.71
CA GLN A 239 3.17 14.41 21.14
C GLN A 239 4.53 14.57 20.48
N GLU A 240 4.81 15.76 19.94
CA GLU A 240 6.16 16.11 19.55
C GLU A 240 7.00 16.41 20.81
N ALA A 241 7.99 15.57 21.08
CA ALA A 241 8.94 15.80 22.15
C ALA A 241 9.79 17.02 21.81
N GLY A 242 9.82 18.01 22.72
CA GLY A 242 10.74 19.14 22.62
C GLY A 242 12.20 18.69 22.53
N PRO A 243 13.12 19.57 22.12
CA PRO A 243 14.51 19.17 21.93
C PRO A 243 15.09 18.58 23.23
N PRO A 244 16.01 17.60 23.15
CA PRO A 244 16.42 16.85 24.31
C PRO A 244 17.10 17.76 25.35
N GLN A 245 16.72 17.61 26.63
CA GLN A 245 17.11 18.47 27.76
C GLN A 245 18.63 18.67 27.92
N HIS A 246 19.48 17.79 27.36
CA HIS A 246 20.94 17.97 27.42
C HIS A 246 21.45 19.16 26.57
N LEU A 247 20.68 19.64 25.59
CA LEU A 247 20.99 20.87 24.84
C LEU A 247 20.75 22.15 25.66
N TRP A 248 20.12 22.06 26.84
CA TRP A 248 19.95 23.18 27.78
C TRP A 248 21.18 23.33 28.70
N ASN A 249 22.03 22.31 28.76
CA ASN A 249 23.20 22.28 29.62
C ASN A 249 24.48 22.32 28.78
N SER A 250 24.74 23.45 28.15
CA SER A 250 26.12 23.88 27.90
C SER A 250 26.27 25.35 28.29
N ASP A 251 26.98 25.54 29.41
CA ASP A 251 27.72 26.74 29.81
C ASP A 251 27.00 28.10 29.85
N SER A 252 25.91 28.19 30.62
CA SER A 252 25.50 29.48 31.20
C SER A 252 25.95 29.54 32.65
N THR A 253 27.19 29.97 32.87
CA THR A 253 27.66 30.38 34.19
C THR A 253 26.77 31.51 34.71
N PHE A 254 26.08 31.23 35.81
CA PHE A 254 25.12 32.12 36.44
C PHE A 254 25.86 33.20 37.22
N THR A 255 26.15 34.32 36.55
CA THR A 255 26.53 35.57 37.22
C THR A 255 25.81 36.74 36.57
N GLY A 256 24.80 37.27 37.26
CA GLY A 256 24.41 38.70 37.25
C GLY A 256 23.95 39.34 35.94
N ASN A 257 22.65 39.64 35.87
CA ASN A 257 22.03 40.74 35.10
C ASN A 257 22.64 41.12 33.74
N GLN A 258 22.31 40.35 32.70
CA GLN A 258 21.81 40.81 31.38
C GLN A 258 22.00 39.67 30.39
N ILE A 259 20.92 39.00 30.03
CA ILE A 259 20.92 38.09 28.88
C ILE A 259 20.70 38.97 27.64
N TYR A 260 21.76 39.24 26.89
CA TYR A 260 21.61 39.62 25.49
C TYR A 260 21.33 38.32 24.72
N LEU A 261 20.05 38.03 24.48
CA LEU A 261 19.62 36.95 23.61
C LEU A 261 19.93 37.31 22.16
N SER A 262 21.18 37.12 21.74
CA SER A 262 21.55 37.13 20.32
C SER A 262 21.38 35.71 19.77
N ASN A 263 20.13 35.28 19.57
CA ASN A 263 19.78 34.25 18.61
C ASN A 263 18.26 34.24 18.43
N SER A 264 17.81 34.44 17.19
CA SER A 264 16.41 34.41 16.77
C SER A 264 15.70 33.06 17.00
N TYR A 265 16.43 32.04 17.43
CA TYR A 265 15.93 30.69 17.71
C TYR A 265 15.34 30.54 19.12
N THR A 266 15.73 31.37 20.09
CA THR A 266 15.32 31.18 21.50
C THR A 266 13.96 31.80 21.83
N LEU A 267 13.51 32.78 21.02
CA LEU A 267 12.23 33.47 21.25
C LEU A 267 11.00 32.71 20.74
N SER A 268 11.15 31.71 19.86
CA SER A 268 10.05 30.83 19.43
C SER A 268 9.78 29.66 20.40
N LEU A 269 10.64 29.47 21.42
CA LEU A 269 10.58 28.35 22.37
C LEU A 269 9.71 28.63 23.60
N LEU A 270 9.18 29.84 23.79
CA LEU A 270 8.35 30.21 24.95
C LEU A 270 6.84 30.01 24.74
N GLN A 271 6.43 29.46 23.59
CA GLN A 271 5.01 29.22 23.26
C GLN A 271 4.74 27.87 22.58
N HIS A 272 5.67 26.91 22.60
CA HIS A 272 5.31 25.53 22.26
C HIS A 272 4.47 24.98 23.41
N GLN A 273 3.15 25.17 23.33
CA GLN A 273 2.23 24.33 24.09
C GLN A 273 2.54 22.88 23.73
N GLU A 274 2.61 22.00 24.73
CA GLU A 274 2.68 20.56 24.51
C GLU A 274 1.42 20.15 23.74
N GLU A 275 1.53 20.10 22.42
CA GLU A 275 0.41 19.73 21.57
C GLU A 275 0.30 18.20 21.58
N HIS A 276 -0.76 17.71 22.22
CA HIS A 276 -1.15 16.31 22.17
C HIS A 276 -2.26 16.13 21.14
N ARG A 277 -2.06 15.24 20.17
CA ARG A 277 -3.07 14.91 19.16
C ARG A 277 -3.60 13.50 19.39
N PRO A 278 -4.92 13.30 19.49
CA PRO A 278 -5.50 11.96 19.58
C PRO A 278 -5.42 11.25 18.23
N VAL A 279 -5.07 9.97 18.25
CA VAL A 279 -5.05 9.09 17.07
C VAL A 279 -5.75 7.77 17.39
N LYS A 280 -6.85 7.49 16.71
CA LYS A 280 -7.52 6.19 16.75
C LYS A 280 -6.76 5.21 15.85
N HIS A 281 -6.36 4.06 16.37
CA HIS A 281 -5.71 2.99 15.62
C HIS A 281 -6.57 1.75 15.62
N ILE A 282 -6.91 1.24 14.44
CA ILE A 282 -7.72 0.03 14.27
C ILE A 282 -6.86 -1.05 13.60
N LEU A 283 -6.65 -2.16 14.29
CA LEU A 283 -5.97 -3.34 13.76
C LEU A 283 -7.01 -4.40 13.41
N PHE A 284 -7.24 -4.62 12.12
CA PHE A 284 -8.13 -5.64 11.59
C PHE A 284 -7.36 -6.94 11.35
N SER A 285 -7.62 -7.95 12.16
CA SER A 285 -6.88 -9.22 12.20
C SER A 285 -7.51 -10.33 11.37
N ALA A 286 -8.77 -10.16 10.94
CA ALA A 286 -9.55 -11.17 10.21
C ALA A 286 -9.27 -11.23 8.69
N TRP A 287 -8.19 -10.63 8.19
CA TRP A 287 -7.84 -10.65 6.75
C TRP A 287 -6.61 -11.54 6.47
N PRO A 288 -6.78 -12.73 5.86
CA PRO A 288 -5.65 -13.61 5.50
C PRO A 288 -4.78 -13.05 4.37
N ASP A 289 -3.50 -13.42 4.37
CA ASP A 289 -2.53 -12.97 3.35
C ASP A 289 -2.87 -13.46 1.95
N HIS A 290 -2.79 -12.55 0.95
CA HIS A 290 -3.07 -12.81 -0.47
C HIS A 290 -4.45 -13.44 -0.77
N GLN A 291 -5.36 -13.39 0.19
CA GLN A 291 -6.69 -13.97 0.11
C GLN A 291 -7.74 -12.90 0.44
N THR A 292 -9.00 -13.28 0.38
CA THR A 292 -10.13 -12.49 0.83
C THR A 292 -10.64 -13.05 2.16
N PRO A 293 -11.21 -12.24 3.07
CA PRO A 293 -11.88 -12.75 4.25
C PRO A 293 -12.96 -13.76 3.88
N GLU A 294 -13.20 -14.77 4.73
CA GLU A 294 -14.26 -15.78 4.50
C GLU A 294 -15.66 -15.15 4.50
N SER A 295 -15.80 -13.98 5.10
CA SER A 295 -17.03 -13.21 5.19
C SER A 295 -16.74 -11.73 4.98
N ALA A 296 -17.61 -11.04 4.24
CA ALA A 296 -17.52 -9.60 4.04
C ALA A 296 -18.06 -8.78 5.24
N TRP A 297 -18.80 -9.42 6.15
CA TRP A 297 -19.42 -8.74 7.29
C TRP A 297 -18.40 -8.04 8.23
N PRO A 298 -17.28 -8.67 8.59
CA PRO A 298 -16.21 -7.99 9.33
C PRO A 298 -15.71 -6.72 8.65
N LEU A 299 -15.54 -6.75 7.31
CA LEU A 299 -15.09 -5.58 6.56
C LEU A 299 -16.15 -4.46 6.57
N LEU A 300 -17.43 -4.80 6.41
CA LEU A 300 -18.51 -3.81 6.50
C LEU A 300 -18.65 -3.21 7.91
N ARG A 301 -18.42 -4.01 8.96
CA ARG A 301 -18.35 -3.50 10.34
C ARG A 301 -17.18 -2.56 10.54
N LEU A 302 -16.01 -2.86 9.97
CA LEU A 302 -14.86 -1.96 10.01
C LEU A 302 -15.17 -0.64 9.29
N VAL A 303 -15.85 -0.67 8.13
CA VAL A 303 -16.30 0.54 7.44
C VAL A 303 -17.25 1.36 8.32
N ALA A 304 -18.20 0.72 8.99
CA ALA A 304 -19.12 1.40 9.91
C ALA A 304 -18.38 2.01 11.13
N GLU A 305 -17.36 1.33 11.65
CA GLU A 305 -16.52 1.82 12.76
C GLU A 305 -15.72 3.07 12.37
N VAL A 306 -15.24 3.12 11.12
CA VAL A 306 -14.52 4.27 10.54
C VAL A 306 -15.47 5.43 10.23
N ASP A 307 -16.70 5.16 9.83
CA ASP A 307 -17.71 6.18 9.54
C ASP A 307 -18.48 6.66 10.78
N SER A 308 -18.05 6.24 11.98
CA SER A 308 -18.68 6.65 13.24
C SER A 308 -18.54 8.17 13.48
N PRO A 309 -19.52 8.83 14.14
CA PRO A 309 -19.48 10.27 14.40
C PRO A 309 -18.23 10.75 15.14
N GLU A 310 -17.69 9.91 16.04
CA GLU A 310 -16.44 10.16 16.77
C GLU A 310 -15.24 10.37 15.83
N THR A 311 -15.27 9.73 14.66
CA THR A 311 -14.20 9.80 13.65
C THR A 311 -14.44 10.91 12.62
N ALA A 312 -15.69 11.35 12.44
CA ALA A 312 -16.11 12.29 11.41
C ALA A 312 -15.71 13.76 11.65
N ALA A 313 -15.31 14.11 12.88
CA ALA A 313 -14.92 15.47 13.26
C ALA A 313 -13.48 15.85 12.83
N ASN A 314 -12.76 14.93 12.20
CA ASN A 314 -11.34 15.09 11.93
C ASN A 314 -11.06 15.63 10.52
N SER A 315 -10.06 16.52 10.41
CA SER A 315 -9.71 17.21 9.17
C SER A 315 -8.60 16.56 8.36
N GLY A 316 -7.81 15.65 8.94
CA GLY A 316 -6.69 14.97 8.27
C GLY A 316 -7.09 13.72 7.48
N PRO A 317 -6.21 13.21 6.59
CA PRO A 317 -6.43 11.97 5.86
C PRO A 317 -6.48 10.76 6.80
N ILE A 318 -7.24 9.74 6.41
CA ILE A 318 -7.21 8.44 7.08
C ILE A 318 -6.01 7.65 6.53
N VAL A 319 -5.07 7.26 7.41
CA VAL A 319 -3.99 6.36 7.00
C VAL A 319 -4.53 4.93 6.92
N VAL A 320 -4.36 4.27 5.78
CA VAL A 320 -4.73 2.87 5.59
C VAL A 320 -3.50 2.11 5.11
N HIS A 321 -3.13 1.04 5.81
CA HIS A 321 -1.99 0.23 5.42
C HIS A 321 -2.24 -1.26 5.59
N CYS A 322 -1.46 -2.04 4.85
CA CYS A 322 -1.33 -3.48 5.04
C CYS A 322 0.16 -3.82 5.05
N SER A 323 0.61 -4.82 4.29
CA SER A 323 2.04 -5.07 4.09
C SER A 323 2.63 -4.22 2.96
N ALA A 324 2.09 -4.37 1.73
CA ALA A 324 2.54 -3.61 0.56
C ALA A 324 1.81 -2.27 0.36
N GLY A 325 0.68 -2.07 1.05
CA GLY A 325 -0.12 -0.85 0.93
C GLY A 325 -0.92 -0.73 -0.38
N ILE A 326 -1.27 -1.85 -1.04
CA ILE A 326 -2.01 -1.83 -2.31
C ILE A 326 -3.19 -2.81 -2.40
N GLY A 327 -3.03 -4.09 -2.02
CA GLY A 327 -4.09 -5.11 -2.13
C GLY A 327 -5.23 -4.89 -1.14
N ARG A 328 -5.02 -5.30 0.12
CA ARG A 328 -6.00 -5.13 1.22
C ARG A 328 -6.38 -3.66 1.43
N THR A 329 -5.41 -2.77 1.38
CA THR A 329 -5.59 -1.31 1.43
C THR A 329 -6.53 -0.82 0.34
N GLY A 330 -6.29 -1.21 -0.92
CA GLY A 330 -7.18 -0.87 -2.03
C GLY A 330 -8.58 -1.44 -1.89
N CYS A 331 -8.70 -2.68 -1.40
CA CYS A 331 -10.01 -3.30 -1.18
C CYS A 331 -10.83 -2.56 -0.12
N PHE A 332 -10.22 -2.18 1.01
CA PHE A 332 -10.88 -1.42 2.06
C PHE A 332 -11.34 -0.04 1.56
N ILE A 333 -10.43 0.72 0.94
CA ILE A 333 -10.75 2.06 0.43
C ILE A 333 -11.84 1.99 -0.65
N ALA A 334 -11.74 1.06 -1.60
CA ALA A 334 -12.75 0.86 -2.64
C ALA A 334 -14.11 0.46 -2.05
N THR A 335 -14.12 -0.39 -1.02
CA THR A 335 -15.34 -0.78 -0.30
C THR A 335 -16.00 0.45 0.31
N ARG A 336 -15.24 1.28 1.04
CA ARG A 336 -15.78 2.48 1.67
C ARG A 336 -16.34 3.47 0.64
N ILE A 337 -15.61 3.75 -0.45
CA ILE A 337 -16.08 4.63 -1.54
C ILE A 337 -17.34 4.04 -2.21
N GLY A 338 -17.37 2.72 -2.44
CA GLY A 338 -18.53 2.05 -3.03
C GLY A 338 -19.76 2.09 -2.14
N CYS A 339 -19.60 1.92 -0.82
CA CYS A 339 -20.68 2.11 0.15
C CYS A 339 -21.22 3.55 0.11
N GLN A 340 -20.34 4.55 -0.01
CA GLN A 340 -20.73 5.96 -0.16
C GLN A 340 -21.51 6.20 -1.46
N GLN A 341 -21.06 5.62 -2.60
CA GLN A 341 -21.80 5.68 -3.87
C GLN A 341 -23.20 5.05 -3.76
N LEU A 342 -23.30 3.82 -3.24
CA LEU A 342 -24.58 3.13 -3.07
C LEU A 342 -25.54 3.92 -2.19
N LYS A 343 -25.06 4.45 -1.06
CA LYS A 343 -25.88 5.22 -0.11
C LYS A 343 -26.36 6.54 -0.69
N ALA A 344 -25.54 7.20 -1.50
CA ALA A 344 -25.85 8.52 -2.04
C ALA A 344 -26.64 8.48 -3.36
N ARG A 345 -26.41 7.48 -4.22
CA ARG A 345 -26.90 7.45 -5.61
C ARG A 345 -27.74 6.22 -5.96
N GLY A 346 -27.74 5.18 -5.12
CA GLY A 346 -28.40 3.90 -5.44
C GLY A 346 -27.70 3.10 -6.55
N GLU A 347 -26.47 3.46 -6.90
CA GLU A 347 -25.63 2.79 -7.89
C GLU A 347 -24.15 2.88 -7.47
N VAL A 348 -23.31 2.03 -8.06
CA VAL A 348 -21.87 2.00 -7.83
C VAL A 348 -21.11 1.67 -9.10
N ASP A 349 -20.03 2.40 -9.37
CA ASP A 349 -19.11 2.13 -10.47
C ASP A 349 -17.78 1.61 -9.91
N ILE A 350 -17.73 0.29 -9.71
CA ILE A 350 -16.58 -0.38 -9.09
C ILE A 350 -15.34 -0.27 -10.00
N LEU A 351 -15.53 -0.37 -11.32
CA LEU A 351 -14.45 -0.23 -12.30
C LEU A 351 -13.82 1.17 -12.23
N SER A 352 -14.65 2.22 -12.21
CA SER A 352 -14.18 3.60 -12.10
C SER A 352 -13.48 3.86 -10.76
N ILE A 353 -14.00 3.34 -9.65
CA ILE A 353 -13.35 3.42 -8.33
C ILE A 353 -11.94 2.82 -8.40
N VAL A 354 -11.79 1.59 -8.90
CA VAL A 354 -10.47 0.93 -8.96
C VAL A 354 -9.52 1.66 -9.91
N CYS A 355 -10.02 2.16 -11.04
CA CYS A 355 -9.22 2.98 -11.95
C CYS A 355 -8.72 4.26 -11.29
N GLN A 356 -9.59 4.95 -10.54
CA GLN A 356 -9.23 6.13 -9.76
C GLN A 356 -8.16 5.82 -8.71
N LEU A 357 -8.33 4.74 -7.95
CA LEU A 357 -7.32 4.32 -6.97
C LEU A 357 -5.98 4.01 -7.61
N ARG A 358 -5.97 3.40 -8.80
CA ARG A 358 -4.73 3.12 -9.54
C ARG A 358 -4.09 4.35 -10.15
N LEU A 359 -4.83 5.42 -10.44
CA LEU A 359 -4.24 6.73 -10.76
C LEU A 359 -3.46 7.30 -9.56
N ASP A 360 -3.97 7.09 -8.35
CA ASP A 360 -3.38 7.65 -7.14
C ASP A 360 -2.23 6.80 -6.60
N ARG A 361 -2.35 5.46 -6.65
CA ARG A 361 -1.29 4.52 -6.28
C ARG A 361 -1.36 3.26 -7.14
N GLY A 362 -0.26 2.95 -7.82
CA GLY A 362 -0.17 1.82 -8.73
C GLY A 362 -0.43 0.49 -8.03
N GLY A 363 -1.21 -0.37 -8.67
CA GLY A 363 -1.50 -1.73 -8.21
C GLY A 363 -2.55 -1.85 -7.10
N MET A 364 -3.26 -0.77 -6.77
CA MET A 364 -4.40 -0.83 -5.85
C MET A 364 -5.40 -1.90 -6.31
N ILE A 365 -5.76 -2.79 -5.38
CA ILE A 365 -6.40 -4.10 -5.63
C ILE A 365 -5.55 -4.99 -6.54
N GLN A 366 -4.98 -6.05 -5.95
CA GLN A 366 -3.90 -6.82 -6.56
C GLN A 366 -4.38 -8.05 -7.36
N THR A 367 -5.52 -8.63 -7.00
CA THR A 367 -5.97 -9.90 -7.61
C THR A 367 -7.43 -9.84 -8.06
N ALA A 368 -7.80 -10.72 -9.00
CA ALA A 368 -9.17 -10.83 -9.48
C ALA A 368 -10.12 -11.29 -8.36
N GLU A 369 -9.66 -12.14 -7.44
CA GLU A 369 -10.43 -12.60 -6.28
C GLU A 369 -10.76 -11.44 -5.35
N GLN A 370 -9.81 -10.52 -5.12
CA GLN A 370 -10.06 -9.29 -4.38
C GLN A 370 -11.09 -8.39 -5.07
N TYR A 371 -11.05 -8.29 -6.39
CA TYR A 371 -12.02 -7.52 -7.18
C TYR A 371 -13.42 -8.14 -7.15
N GLN A 372 -13.52 -9.47 -7.22
CA GLN A 372 -14.77 -10.21 -7.05
C GLN A 372 -15.32 -10.07 -5.62
N PHE A 373 -14.45 -10.12 -4.61
CA PHE A 373 -14.83 -9.92 -3.22
C PHE A 373 -15.35 -8.51 -2.95
N LEU A 374 -14.81 -7.49 -3.61
CA LEU A 374 -15.34 -6.13 -3.57
C LEU A 374 -16.79 -6.07 -4.09
N HIS A 375 -17.08 -6.71 -5.22
CA HIS A 375 -18.45 -6.82 -5.75
C HIS A 375 -19.39 -7.52 -4.74
N HIS A 376 -18.95 -8.65 -4.20
CA HIS A 376 -19.71 -9.39 -3.18
C HIS A 376 -19.99 -8.55 -1.93
N THR A 377 -18.98 -7.84 -1.43
CA THR A 377 -19.08 -6.97 -0.25
C THR A 377 -20.08 -5.84 -0.48
N LEU A 378 -20.03 -5.19 -1.64
CA LEU A 378 -20.94 -4.10 -1.98
C LEU A 378 -22.37 -4.59 -2.23
N ALA A 379 -22.56 -5.79 -2.78
CA ALA A 379 -23.88 -6.42 -2.88
C ALA A 379 -24.50 -6.70 -1.51
N LEU A 380 -23.69 -7.15 -0.54
CA LEU A 380 -24.13 -7.34 0.85
C LEU A 380 -24.47 -6.03 1.55
N TYR A 381 -23.70 -4.97 1.30
CA TYR A 381 -24.03 -3.63 1.80
C TYR A 381 -25.33 -3.11 1.20
N ALA A 382 -25.51 -3.24 -0.12
CA ALA A 382 -26.73 -2.87 -0.82
C ALA A 382 -27.98 -3.57 -0.25
N ALA A 383 -27.85 -4.80 0.26
CA ALA A 383 -28.94 -5.53 0.91
C ALA A 383 -29.36 -4.94 2.27
N GLN A 384 -28.48 -4.19 2.93
CA GLN A 384 -28.75 -3.57 4.23
C GLN A 384 -29.34 -2.16 4.13
N LEU A 385 -29.20 -1.51 2.97
CA LEU A 385 -29.77 -0.19 2.78
C LEU A 385 -31.31 -0.27 2.88
N PRO A 386 -31.98 0.76 3.44
CA PRO A 386 -33.45 0.81 3.43
C PRO A 386 -33.97 0.60 2.00
N GLN A 387 -35.05 -0.16 1.83
CA GLN A 387 -35.73 -0.14 0.54
C GLN A 387 -36.31 1.26 0.35
N ASP A 388 -36.04 1.85 -0.81
CA ASP A 388 -36.73 3.08 -1.19
C ASP A 388 -38.23 2.79 -1.12
N SER A 389 -38.92 3.54 -0.27
CA SER A 389 -40.38 3.50 -0.26
C SER A 389 -40.79 4.11 -1.58
N SER A 390 -41.14 3.27 -2.56
CA SER A 390 -41.71 3.74 -3.81
C SER A 390 -42.91 4.64 -3.49
N PRO A 391 -42.98 5.87 -4.04
CA PRO A 391 -44.15 6.72 -3.88
C PRO A 391 -45.42 6.12 -4.49
#